data_AF-A0A7R9Y8P2-F1
#
_entry.id   AF-A0A7R9Y8P2-F1
#
_cell.length_a   1.000
_cell.length_b   1.000
_cell.length_c   1.000
_cell.angle_alpha   90.00
_cell.angle_beta   90.00
_cell.angle_gamma   90.00
#
_symmetry.space_group_name_H-M   'P 1'
#
loop_
_entity.id
_entity.type
_entity.pdbx_description
1 polymer ?
#
loop_
_entity_poly.entity_id
_entity_poly.type
_entity_poly.pdbx_seq_one_letter_code
_entity_poly.pdbx_strand_id
1 'polypeptide(L)'
;RRHCLICSSPAAMPSLWRSVTLLGVLATASCSTNPRYATSTTVWAPKGRLLQLEHAQAAAARGSSVVAMITKDGVYIAAAGPKFSSRLLAASVTPKLASVVPDGSIVLAYAGVGPDFRKLLVTAQEIAL
;
A
#
# COMPACT_ATOMS: atom_id res chain seq x y z
N ARG A 1 27.87 -4.63 3.81
CA ARG A 1 27.15 -5.92 3.82
C ARG A 1 25.83 -5.71 4.52
N ARG A 2 24.73 -6.03 3.83
CA ARG A 2 23.35 -5.83 4.30
C ARG A 2 23.07 -6.81 5.44
N HIS A 3 22.68 -6.31 6.61
CA HIS A 3 21.88 -7.10 7.54
C HIS A 3 20.69 -6.26 7.98
N CYS A 4 19.61 -6.46 7.24
CA CYS A 4 18.25 -6.26 7.71
C CYS A 4 18.09 -7.18 8.94
N LEU A 5 18.11 -6.60 10.13
CA LEU A 5 17.79 -7.31 11.38
C LEU A 5 16.26 -7.39 11.47
N ILE A 6 15.70 -8.40 10.81
CA ILE A 6 14.48 -9.01 11.33
C ILE A 6 14.95 -9.74 12.58
N CYS A 7 14.69 -9.16 13.75
CA CYS A 7 14.89 -9.84 15.03
C CYS A 7 13.96 -11.08 15.07
N SER A 8 14.49 -12.21 14.62
CA SER A 8 14.00 -13.54 14.95
C SER A 8 14.52 -13.91 16.34
N SER A 9 13.79 -13.55 17.40
CA SER A 9 13.95 -14.20 18.71
C SER A 9 12.58 -14.22 19.42
N PRO A 10 11.96 -15.40 19.62
CA PRO A 10 10.58 -15.50 20.11
C PRO A 10 10.45 -15.45 21.64
N ALA A 11 11.48 -15.03 22.39
CA ALA A 11 11.56 -15.28 23.83
C ALA A 11 11.05 -14.15 24.76
N ALA A 12 10.50 -13.05 24.23
CA ALA A 12 9.94 -11.98 25.07
C ALA A 12 8.81 -11.24 24.34
N MET A 13 7.63 -11.86 24.25
CA MET A 13 6.41 -11.20 23.76
C MET A 13 5.35 -11.18 24.88
N PRO A 14 4.83 -10.00 25.26
CA PRO A 14 3.71 -9.91 26.20
C PRO A 14 2.44 -10.55 25.63
N SER A 15 1.70 -11.23 26.49
CA SER A 15 0.57 -12.13 26.20
C SER A 15 -0.65 -11.51 25.49
N LEU A 16 -0.66 -10.20 25.26
CA LEU A 16 -1.78 -9.47 24.64
C LEU A 16 -1.75 -9.44 23.11
N TRP A 17 -0.65 -9.87 22.48
CA TRP A 17 -0.52 -9.88 21.01
C TRP A 17 -1.12 -11.11 20.29
N ARG A 18 -1.63 -12.10 21.04
CA ARG A 18 -2.32 -13.26 20.44
C ARG A 18 -3.74 -12.95 19.94
N SER A 19 -4.31 -11.82 20.29
CA SER A 19 -5.71 -11.48 19.98
C SER A 19 -5.91 -10.60 18.75
N VAL A 20 -4.85 -10.13 18.08
CA VAL A 20 -4.97 -9.20 16.94
C VAL A 20 -4.83 -9.89 15.58
N THR A 21 -4.51 -11.19 15.53
CA THR A 21 -4.17 -11.88 14.27
C THR A 21 -5.32 -12.64 13.59
N LEU A 22 -6.57 -12.48 14.00
CA LEU A 22 -7.66 -13.34 13.49
C LEU A 22 -9.02 -12.65 13.32
N LEU A 23 -9.05 -11.39 12.88
CA LEU A 23 -10.21 -10.90 12.13
C LEU A 23 -9.85 -10.84 10.65
N GLY A 24 -9.98 -12.01 10.01
CA GLY A 24 -9.88 -12.14 8.57
C GLY A 24 -10.91 -11.26 7.89
N VAL A 25 -10.46 -10.33 7.06
CA VAL A 25 -11.31 -9.61 6.12
C VAL A 25 -11.70 -10.60 5.02
N LEU A 26 -12.72 -11.41 5.29
CA LEU A 26 -13.47 -12.17 4.29
C LEU A 26 -14.47 -11.21 3.63
N ALA A 27 -13.97 -10.32 2.78
CA ALA A 27 -14.80 -9.53 1.88
C ALA A 27 -15.03 -10.32 0.57
N THR A 28 -15.72 -11.46 0.66
CA THR A 28 -16.28 -12.14 -0.52
C THR A 28 -17.69 -11.60 -0.79
N ALA A 29 -17.76 -10.45 -1.44
CA ALA A 29 -18.99 -9.99 -2.09
C ALA A 29 -18.66 -9.60 -3.53
N SER A 30 -18.29 -10.58 -4.35
CA SER A 30 -18.34 -10.42 -5.81
C SER A 30 -19.81 -10.52 -6.23
N CYS A 31 -20.51 -9.39 -6.20
CA CYS A 31 -21.73 -9.25 -6.98
C CYS A 31 -21.29 -9.29 -8.45
N SER A 32 -21.71 -10.29 -9.21
CA SER A 32 -21.64 -10.26 -10.67
C SER A 32 -22.29 -8.96 -11.11
N THR A 33 -21.47 -8.00 -11.55
CA THR A 33 -21.94 -6.68 -11.90
C THR A 33 -21.94 -6.56 -13.40
N ASN A 34 -23.09 -6.16 -13.94
CA ASN A 34 -23.32 -6.06 -15.37
C ASN A 34 -22.24 -5.17 -16.00
N PRO A 35 -21.44 -5.67 -16.95
CA PRO A 35 -20.28 -4.95 -17.49
C PRO A 35 -20.64 -3.63 -18.18
N ARG A 36 -21.93 -3.43 -18.53
CA ARG A 36 -22.44 -2.17 -19.09
C ARG A 36 -22.21 -0.95 -18.21
N TYR A 37 -22.15 -1.12 -16.89
CA TYR A 37 -21.91 -0.01 -15.96
C TYR A 37 -20.42 0.21 -15.65
N ALA A 38 -19.52 -0.65 -16.14
CA ALA A 38 -18.09 -0.58 -15.85
C ALA A 38 -17.30 0.27 -16.85
N THR A 39 -17.92 0.71 -17.95
CA THR A 39 -17.24 1.39 -19.06
C THR A 39 -16.96 2.86 -18.81
N SER A 40 -17.75 3.54 -17.99
CA SER A 40 -17.64 4.98 -17.72
C SER A 40 -17.36 5.28 -16.24
N THR A 41 -16.58 6.33 -15.97
CA THR A 41 -16.20 6.79 -14.63
C THR A 41 -17.31 7.54 -13.91
N THR A 42 -18.26 8.09 -14.67
CA THR A 42 -19.36 8.92 -14.14
C THR A 42 -20.67 8.16 -13.98
N VAL A 43 -20.72 6.89 -14.41
CA VAL A 43 -21.94 6.07 -14.37
C VAL A 43 -21.97 5.23 -13.11
N TRP A 44 -23.04 5.42 -12.33
CA TRP A 44 -23.29 4.67 -11.12
C TRP A 44 -24.05 3.37 -11.43
N ALA A 45 -23.66 2.27 -10.80
CA ALA A 45 -24.43 1.04 -10.84
C ALA A 45 -25.78 1.24 -10.12
N PRO A 46 -26.83 0.42 -10.41
CA PRO A 46 -28.15 0.53 -9.76
C PRO A 46 -28.13 0.45 -8.22
N LYS A 47 -27.04 -0.09 -7.66
CA LYS A 47 -26.79 -0.18 -6.22
C LYS A 47 -26.07 1.06 -5.64
N GLY A 48 -25.89 2.13 -6.43
CA GLY A 48 -25.19 3.33 -6.01
C GLY A 48 -23.68 3.13 -5.81
N ARG A 49 -23.04 2.27 -6.62
CA ARG A 49 -21.59 2.02 -6.54
C ARG A 49 -20.90 2.33 -7.87
N LEU A 50 -19.66 2.83 -7.80
CA LEU A 50 -18.81 3.09 -8.96
C LEU A 50 -17.87 1.90 -9.19
N LEU A 51 -18.16 1.11 -10.23
CA LEU A 51 -17.43 -0.13 -10.49
C LEU A 51 -15.97 0.08 -10.84
N GLN A 52 -15.64 1.20 -11.48
CA GLN A 52 -14.26 1.55 -11.78
C GLN A 52 -13.44 1.79 -10.51
N LEU A 53 -14.03 2.41 -9.49
CA LEU A 53 -13.37 2.63 -8.20
C LEU A 53 -13.16 1.29 -7.48
N GLU A 54 -14.15 0.39 -7.52
CA GLU A 54 -14.02 -0.94 -6.92
C GLU A 54 -12.92 -1.78 -7.57
N HIS A 55 -12.82 -1.74 -8.91
CA HIS A 55 -11.76 -2.42 -9.63
C HIS A 55 -10.39 -1.82 -9.31
N ALA A 56 -10.28 -0.50 -9.24
CA ALA A 56 -9.04 0.18 -8.85
C ALA A 56 -8.63 -0.18 -7.42
N GLN A 57 -9.59 -0.20 -6.48
CA GLN A 57 -9.34 -0.60 -5.10
C GLN A 57 -8.89 -2.07 -5.00
N ALA A 58 -9.52 -2.96 -5.76
CA ALA A 58 -9.10 -4.36 -5.84
C ALA A 58 -7.69 -4.51 -6.44
N ALA A 59 -7.33 -3.68 -7.42
CA ALA A 59 -5.98 -3.64 -7.98
C ALA A 59 -4.95 -3.14 -6.95
N ALA A 60 -5.28 -2.10 -6.18
CA ALA A 60 -4.43 -1.59 -5.11
C ALA A 60 -4.21 -2.64 -4.00
N ALA A 61 -5.26 -3.38 -3.62
CA ALA A 61 -5.20 -4.44 -2.61
C ALA A 61 -4.31 -5.64 -3.02
N ARG A 62 -4.12 -5.90 -4.32
CA ARG A 62 -3.17 -6.91 -4.82
C ARG A 62 -1.71 -6.46 -4.72
N GLY A 63 -1.49 -5.18 -4.47
CA GLY A 63 -0.17 -4.59 -4.25
C GLY A 63 0.55 -5.21 -3.05
N SER A 64 1.84 -4.95 -2.98
CA SER A 64 2.60 -5.22 -1.76
C SER A 64 2.15 -4.33 -0.61
N SER A 65 2.06 -4.90 0.58
CA SER A 65 1.64 -4.20 1.79
C SER A 65 2.65 -3.14 2.24
N VAL A 66 2.11 -2.06 2.78
CA VAL A 66 2.83 -1.02 3.54
C VAL A 66 2.07 -0.83 4.84
N VAL A 67 2.80 -0.69 5.94
CA VAL A 67 2.24 -0.43 7.27
C VAL A 67 2.93 0.79 7.85
N ALA A 68 2.15 1.67 8.48
CA ALA A 68 2.66 2.82 9.20
C ALA A 68 2.13 2.82 10.63
N MET A 69 2.96 3.29 11.56
CA MET A 69 2.61 3.42 12.97
C MET A 69 2.96 4.84 13.43
N ILE A 70 1.98 5.49 14.05
CA ILE A 70 2.15 6.81 14.62
C ILE A 70 2.43 6.63 16.11
N THR A 71 3.48 7.29 16.59
CA THR A 71 3.91 7.30 17.99
C THR A 71 4.04 8.75 18.48
N LYS A 72 4.26 8.96 19.77
CA LYS A 72 4.47 10.30 20.35
C LYS A 72 5.70 10.99 19.76
N ASP A 73 6.73 10.21 19.43
CA ASP A 73 8.03 10.72 18.98
C ASP A 73 8.11 10.85 17.45
N GLY A 74 7.16 10.28 16.71
CA GLY A 74 7.13 10.37 15.25
C GLY A 74 6.37 9.24 14.56
N VAL A 75 6.58 9.14 13.24
CA VAL A 75 5.91 8.18 12.36
C VAL A 75 6.92 7.16 11.82
N TYR A 76 6.62 5.89 12.02
CA TYR A 76 7.39 4.78 11.46
C TYR A 76 6.64 4.20 10.27
N ILE A 77 7.32 4.04 9.13
CA ILE A 77 6.74 3.44 7.93
C ILE A 77 7.58 2.24 7.52
N ALA A 78 6.93 1.09 7.39
CA ALA A 78 7.53 -0.15 6.92
C ALA A 78 6.84 -0.56 5.61
N ALA A 79 7.63 -0.68 4.54
CA ALA A 79 7.16 -1.22 3.27
C ALA A 79 7.71 -2.63 3.08
N ALA A 80 6.84 -3.58 2.73
CA ALA A 80 7.30 -4.90 2.30
C ALA A 80 8.21 -4.75 1.08
N GLY A 81 9.21 -5.61 0.91
CA GLY A 81 10.11 -5.56 -0.24
C GLY A 81 9.37 -5.65 -1.59
N PRO A 82 9.88 -5.03 -2.67
CA PRO A 82 9.35 -5.29 -4.01
C PRO A 82 9.36 -6.79 -4.32
N LYS A 83 8.23 -7.31 -4.81
CA LYS A 83 8.12 -8.69 -5.26
C LYS A 83 8.78 -8.76 -6.63
N PHE A 84 10.05 -9.15 -6.68
CA PHE A 84 10.75 -9.34 -7.95
C PHE A 84 10.44 -10.71 -8.54
N SER A 85 10.28 -10.77 -9.86
CA SER A 85 10.17 -12.03 -10.59
C SER A 85 11.50 -12.80 -10.62
N SER A 86 12.63 -12.10 -10.53
CA SER A 86 13.96 -12.69 -10.54
C SER A 86 14.87 -12.11 -9.45
N ARG A 87 15.85 -12.92 -9.02
CA ARG A 87 16.83 -12.55 -7.97
C ARG A 87 17.84 -11.48 -8.44
N LEU A 88 17.90 -11.20 -9.75
CA LEU A 88 18.85 -10.24 -10.32
C LEU A 88 18.44 -8.77 -10.10
N LEU A 89 17.16 -8.51 -9.82
CA LEU A 89 16.70 -7.15 -9.58
C LEU A 89 17.11 -6.68 -8.18
N ALA A 90 17.77 -5.53 -8.13
CA ALA A 90 18.10 -4.88 -6.88
C ALA A 90 16.87 -4.20 -6.28
N ALA A 91 16.70 -4.33 -4.96
CA ALA A 91 15.64 -3.67 -4.19
C ALA A 91 15.58 -2.14 -4.36
N SER A 92 16.68 -1.51 -4.79
CA SER A 92 16.78 -0.08 -5.05
C SER A 92 16.08 0.38 -6.33
N VAL A 93 15.77 -0.54 -7.26
CA VAL A 93 15.19 -0.19 -8.58
C VAL A 93 13.75 0.31 -8.45
N THR A 94 13.04 -0.08 -7.39
CA THR A 94 11.63 0.29 -7.20
C THR A 94 11.39 0.68 -5.74
N PRO A 95 11.79 1.90 -5.34
CA PRO A 95 11.52 2.39 -4.01
C PRO A 95 10.01 2.54 -3.81
N LYS A 96 9.51 2.06 -2.67
CA LYS A 96 8.10 2.22 -2.25
C LYS A 96 7.86 3.42 -1.36
N LEU A 97 8.95 3.95 -0.82
CA LEU A 97 9.00 5.11 0.03
C LEU A 97 9.76 6.17 -0.74
N ALA A 98 9.21 7.37 -0.80
CA ALA A 98 9.87 8.53 -1.40
C ALA A 98 9.61 9.76 -0.54
N SER A 99 10.64 10.57 -0.36
CA SER A 99 10.51 11.88 0.28
C SER A 99 9.84 12.86 -0.67
N VAL A 100 8.85 13.59 -0.17
CA VAL A 100 8.20 14.68 -0.90
C VAL A 100 9.05 15.95 -0.81
N VAL A 101 9.55 16.25 0.39
CA VAL A 101 10.38 17.44 0.65
C VAL A 101 11.85 17.02 0.80
N PRO A 102 12.84 17.83 0.35
CA PRO A 102 14.27 17.53 0.51
C PRO A 102 14.68 17.26 1.97
N ASP A 103 14.06 17.98 2.92
CA ASP A 103 14.33 17.86 4.36
C ASP A 103 13.81 16.56 4.98
N GLY A 104 13.04 15.76 4.22
CA GLY A 104 12.53 14.47 4.67
C GLY A 104 11.38 14.53 5.69
N SER A 105 10.82 15.72 5.94
CA SER A 105 9.68 15.92 6.85
C SER A 105 8.39 15.23 6.38
N ILE A 106 8.21 15.10 5.07
CA ILE A 106 7.05 14.45 4.45
C ILE A 106 7.52 13.28 3.58
N VAL A 107 6.98 12.10 3.83
CA VAL A 107 7.27 10.87 3.11
C VAL A 107 5.98 10.29 2.55
N LEU A 108 6.02 9.87 1.29
CA LEU A 108 4.92 9.21 0.61
C LEU A 108 5.26 7.73 0.42
N ALA A 109 4.28 6.88 0.72
CA ALA A 109 4.38 5.44 0.58
C ALA A 109 3.22 4.92 -0.27
N TYR A 110 3.44 3.89 -1.09
CA TYR A 110 2.35 3.28 -1.87
C TYR A 110 2.23 1.77 -1.70
N ALA A 111 0.99 1.30 -1.80
CA ALA A 111 0.63 -0.09 -1.96
C ALA A 111 -0.23 -0.22 -3.22
N GLY A 112 0.26 -0.92 -4.24
CA GLY A 112 -0.48 -1.11 -5.50
C GLY A 112 0.29 -0.67 -6.73
N VAL A 113 -0.36 0.17 -7.54
CA VAL A 113 0.07 0.54 -8.89
C VAL A 113 1.21 1.57 -8.84
N GLY A 114 2.45 1.10 -9.06
CA GLY A 114 3.66 1.92 -9.02
C GLY A 114 3.74 3.10 -10.01
N PRO A 115 3.30 3.01 -11.28
CA PRO A 115 3.38 4.16 -12.20
C PRO A 115 2.49 5.32 -11.76
N ASP A 116 1.29 5.04 -11.25
CA ASP A 116 0.36 6.07 -10.75
C ASP A 116 0.95 6.81 -9.55
N PHE A 117 1.59 6.06 -8.63
CA PHE A 117 2.30 6.65 -7.49
C PHE A 117 3.38 7.65 -7.92
N ARG A 118 4.12 7.37 -9.00
CA ARG A 118 5.18 8.29 -9.47
C ARG A 118 4.60 9.62 -9.90
N LYS A 119 3.45 9.61 -10.57
CA LYS A 119 2.80 10.87 -10.98
C LYS A 119 2.29 11.63 -9.75
N LEU A 120 1.68 10.93 -8.79
CA LEU A 120 1.25 11.52 -7.52
C LEU A 120 2.42 12.10 -6.71
N LEU A 121 3.57 11.44 -6.69
CA LEU A 121 4.77 11.92 -6.03
C LEU A 121 5.25 13.23 -6.66
N VAL A 122 5.35 13.28 -7.99
CA VAL A 122 5.78 14.49 -8.72
C VAL A 122 4.83 15.64 -8.44
N THR A 123 3.51 15.41 -8.54
CA THR A 123 2.52 16.45 -8.24
C THR A 123 2.56 16.89 -6.78
N ALA A 124 2.78 15.97 -5.83
CA ALA A 124 2.95 16.34 -4.43
C ALA A 124 4.23 17.18 -4.20
N GLN A 125 5.31 16.87 -4.90
CA GLN A 125 6.56 17.65 -4.86
C GLN A 125 6.36 19.04 -5.46
N GLU A 126 5.63 19.16 -6.57
CA GLU A 126 5.28 20.44 -7.19
C GLU A 126 4.43 21.33 -6.28
N ILE A 127 3.52 20.75 -5.49
CA ILE A 127 2.64 21.50 -4.57
C ILE A 127 3.38 21.91 -3.28
N ALA A 128 4.39 21.15 -2.88
CA ALA A 128 5.12 21.37 -1.64
C ALA A 128 6.23 22.45 -1.75
N LEU A 129 6.61 22.82 -2.98
CA LEU A 129 7.57 23.89 -3.29
C LEU A 129 6.86 25.23 -3.48
#